data_AF-A0A2M8EC31-F1
#
_entry.id   AF-A0A2M8EC31-F1
#
_cell.length_a   1.000
_cell.length_b   1.000
_cell.length_c   1.000
_cell.angle_alpha   90.00
_cell.angle_beta   90.00
_cell.angle_gamma   90.00
#
_symmetry.space_group_name_H-M   'P 1'
#
loop_
_entity.id
_entity.type
_entity.pdbx_description
1 polymer ?
#
loop_
_entity_poly.entity_id
_entity_poly.type
_entity_poly.pdbx_seq_one_letter_code
_entity_poly.pdbx_strand_id
1 'polypeptide(L)'
;EKGQKDGTHGVPARVLPVPLWHTSSTGIDIWLTAVAYGAAQVWVLLTDEEAPQYAVALQEQMAVAQAILSGLGYAGEHFKLLQVRDARDLPALDRALQAAPAQAPAKHASFAVQADKRATLELALDHLMAQAPLANATAPRQSLLSGLTNRMAGAPQAESAGTAAEAGVITLPAKGSPLGALAINKEACTLCLSCVSACPASALADNAQAPQLRFIEKNCVQCGLCVATCPEKALSLLPRLSLLPQRKEAVVLNQMQPFACVRCGKPFGTLKGIEAMLGKLVGHSMFQGAALERLKMCGDCRVIDIYSADNEIKITDLKP
;
A
#
# COMPACT_ATOMS: atom_id res chain seq x y z
N GLU A 1 46.52 29.93 -23.92
CA GLU A 1 45.74 29.20 -22.91
C GLU A 1 45.92 27.69 -23.10
N LYS A 2 46.32 26.95 -22.07
CA LYS A 2 46.34 25.48 -22.13
C LYS A 2 44.93 24.99 -21.81
N GLY A 3 44.20 24.56 -22.83
CA GLY A 3 42.89 23.93 -22.66
C GLY A 3 43.01 22.73 -21.74
N GLN A 4 42.32 22.80 -20.60
CA GLN A 4 42.15 21.67 -19.70
C GLN A 4 41.43 20.57 -20.50
N LYS A 5 42.14 19.49 -20.81
CA LYS A 5 41.49 18.27 -21.29
C LYS A 5 40.68 17.75 -20.11
N ASP A 6 39.38 18.06 -20.07
CA ASP A 6 38.41 17.40 -19.21
C ASP A 6 38.40 15.91 -19.60
N GLY A 7 39.34 15.16 -19.04
CA GLY A 7 39.39 13.72 -19.15
C GLY A 7 38.38 13.10 -18.20
N THR A 8 37.78 11.99 -18.61
CA THR A 8 36.98 11.14 -17.71
C THR A 8 37.84 10.69 -16.54
N HIS A 9 37.37 10.88 -15.32
CA HIS A 9 38.05 10.46 -14.09
C HIS A 9 38.04 8.93 -13.93
N GLY A 10 37.12 8.25 -14.62
CA GLY A 10 36.95 6.80 -14.54
C GLY A 10 36.13 6.37 -13.33
N VAL A 11 36.00 5.07 -13.14
CA VAL A 11 35.17 4.50 -12.07
C VAL A 11 35.87 4.68 -10.71
N PRO A 12 35.26 5.41 -9.74
CA PRO A 12 35.85 5.59 -8.42
C PRO A 12 35.99 4.28 -7.63
N ALA A 13 36.95 4.22 -6.70
CA ALA A 13 37.16 3.05 -5.84
C ALA A 13 35.95 2.66 -4.96
N ARG A 14 35.00 3.59 -4.74
CA ARG A 14 33.75 3.33 -3.98
C ARG A 14 32.63 2.73 -4.83
N VAL A 15 32.86 2.52 -6.13
CA VAL A 15 31.87 1.99 -7.07
C VAL A 15 32.22 0.55 -7.39
N LEU A 16 31.27 -0.35 -7.18
CA LEU A 16 31.35 -1.75 -7.57
C LEU A 16 30.42 -2.00 -8.76
N PRO A 17 30.94 -2.16 -9.99
CA PRO A 17 30.12 -2.51 -11.15
C PRO A 17 29.58 -3.94 -11.00
N VAL A 18 28.26 -4.11 -11.15
CA VAL A 18 27.61 -5.42 -11.14
C VAL A 18 26.91 -5.62 -12.47
N PRO A 19 27.32 -6.61 -13.30
CA PRO A 19 26.66 -6.86 -14.57
C PRO A 19 25.27 -7.46 -14.34
N LEU A 20 24.30 -6.99 -15.12
CA LEU A 20 22.93 -7.48 -15.12
C LEU A 20 22.59 -8.03 -16.50
N TRP A 21 21.86 -9.14 -16.55
CA TRP A 21 21.32 -9.66 -17.80
C TRP A 21 20.22 -8.75 -18.39
N HIS A 22 19.50 -8.03 -17.52
CA HIS A 22 18.47 -7.06 -17.89
C HIS A 22 18.24 -6.11 -16.71
N THR A 23 18.08 -4.80 -16.92
CA THR A 23 18.01 -3.84 -15.81
C THR A 23 16.74 -4.01 -14.96
N SER A 24 15.64 -4.44 -15.59
CA SER A 24 14.38 -4.80 -14.92
C SER A 24 14.45 -6.06 -14.05
N SER A 25 15.60 -6.74 -14.01
CA SER A 25 15.85 -7.81 -13.02
C SER A 25 16.08 -7.25 -11.61
N THR A 26 16.38 -5.96 -11.50
CA THR A 26 16.52 -5.25 -10.23
C THR A 26 15.25 -4.49 -9.87
N GLY A 27 15.00 -4.34 -8.58
CA GLY A 27 13.84 -3.64 -8.06
C GLY A 27 14.07 -3.12 -6.66
N ILE A 28 13.03 -2.50 -6.09
CA ILE A 28 13.09 -1.84 -4.79
C ILE A 28 13.58 -2.75 -3.65
N ASP A 29 13.28 -4.04 -3.71
CA ASP A 29 13.75 -5.06 -2.76
C ASP A 29 15.28 -5.19 -2.77
N ILE A 30 15.89 -5.27 -3.95
CA ILE A 30 17.35 -5.35 -4.11
C ILE A 30 18.01 -4.03 -3.74
N TRP A 31 17.46 -2.90 -4.20
CA TRP A 31 18.07 -1.59 -3.99
C TRP A 31 18.06 -1.17 -2.52
N LEU A 32 16.94 -1.33 -1.82
CA LEU A 32 16.88 -1.05 -0.38
C LEU A 32 17.71 -2.04 0.42
N THR A 33 17.82 -3.29 -0.02
CA THR A 33 18.75 -4.27 0.60
C THR A 33 20.20 -3.81 0.45
N ALA A 34 20.62 -3.36 -0.73
CA ALA A 34 21.98 -2.84 -0.92
C ALA A 34 22.28 -1.66 0.04
N VAL A 35 21.33 -0.74 0.19
CA VAL A 35 21.46 0.38 1.14
C VAL A 35 21.50 -0.12 2.58
N ALA A 36 20.65 -1.07 2.96
CA ALA A 36 20.65 -1.69 4.29
C ALA A 36 22.02 -2.33 4.62
N TYR A 37 22.71 -2.88 3.62
CA TYR A 37 24.06 -3.47 3.76
C TYR A 37 25.19 -2.43 3.72
N GLY A 38 24.88 -1.14 3.57
CA GLY A 38 25.84 -0.06 3.66
C GLY A 38 26.16 0.63 2.32
N ALA A 39 25.52 0.25 1.21
CA ALA A 39 25.66 1.02 -0.01
C ALA A 39 25.09 2.43 0.20
N ALA A 40 25.89 3.46 -0.04
CA ALA A 40 25.42 4.85 0.02
C ALA A 40 24.42 5.13 -1.10
N GLN A 41 24.65 4.56 -2.28
CA GLN A 41 23.95 4.90 -3.51
C GLN A 41 23.89 3.67 -4.43
N VAL A 42 22.85 3.61 -5.25
CA VAL A 42 22.61 2.58 -6.27
C VAL A 42 22.23 3.27 -7.57
N TRP A 43 23.10 3.14 -8.57
CA TRP A 43 22.86 3.64 -9.91
C TRP A 43 22.56 2.46 -10.83
N VAL A 44 21.51 2.55 -11.63
CA VAL A 44 21.20 1.57 -12.67
C VAL A 44 21.47 2.21 -14.01
N LEU A 45 22.40 1.62 -14.76
CA LEU A 45 22.82 2.07 -16.08
C LEU A 45 22.01 1.36 -17.16
N LEU A 46 21.34 2.12 -18.03
CA LEU A 46 20.59 1.65 -19.18
C LEU A 46 21.22 2.14 -20.47
N THR A 47 21.16 1.28 -21.49
CA THR A 47 21.38 1.65 -22.89
C THR A 47 20.02 1.78 -23.60
N ASP A 48 20.04 2.16 -24.88
CA ASP A 48 18.81 2.23 -25.69
C ASP A 48 18.33 0.85 -26.18
N GLU A 49 18.89 -0.25 -25.67
CA GLU A 49 18.48 -1.62 -26.03
C GLU A 49 17.12 -2.00 -25.42
N GLU A 50 16.76 -1.38 -24.30
CA GLU A 50 15.53 -1.68 -23.58
C GLU A 50 14.39 -0.74 -23.98
N ALA A 51 13.16 -1.28 -23.98
CA ALA A 51 12.00 -0.50 -24.34
C ALA A 51 11.73 0.64 -23.33
N PRO A 52 11.29 1.84 -23.76
CA PRO A 52 11.15 3.01 -22.89
C PRO A 52 10.28 2.80 -21.65
N GLN A 53 9.28 1.91 -21.74
CA GLN A 53 8.42 1.57 -20.60
C GLN A 53 9.18 0.96 -19.41
N TYR A 54 10.30 0.26 -19.64
CA TYR A 54 11.12 -0.28 -18.55
C TYR A 54 11.86 0.83 -17.80
N ALA A 55 12.40 1.81 -18.53
CA ALA A 55 13.04 2.98 -17.93
C ALA A 55 12.04 3.78 -17.06
N VAL A 56 10.82 3.98 -17.55
CA VAL A 56 9.76 4.66 -16.79
C VAL A 56 9.41 3.88 -15.52
N ALA A 57 9.18 2.56 -15.62
CA ALA A 57 8.85 1.73 -14.47
C ALA A 57 9.96 1.71 -13.41
N LEU A 58 11.23 1.67 -13.85
CA LEU A 58 12.39 1.73 -12.96
C LEU A 58 12.49 3.10 -12.26
N GLN A 59 12.30 4.21 -12.99
CA GLN A 59 12.28 5.55 -12.40
C GLN A 59 11.17 5.70 -11.36
N GLU A 60 9.97 5.21 -11.65
CA GLU A 60 8.85 5.24 -10.70
C GLU A 60 9.16 4.43 -9.44
N GLN A 61 9.71 3.22 -9.57
CA GLN A 61 10.14 2.41 -8.43
C GLN A 61 11.29 3.08 -7.63
N MET A 62 12.26 3.69 -8.31
CA MET A 62 13.37 4.41 -7.67
C MET A 62 12.87 5.63 -6.89
N ALA A 63 11.88 6.36 -7.43
CA ALA A 63 11.26 7.48 -6.74
C ALA A 63 10.57 7.02 -5.43
N VAL A 64 9.94 5.85 -5.44
CA VAL A 64 9.36 5.25 -4.22
C VAL A 64 10.45 4.88 -3.22
N ALA A 65 11.51 4.22 -3.66
CA ALA A 65 12.64 3.86 -2.79
C ALA A 65 13.30 5.10 -2.18
N GLN A 66 13.48 6.17 -2.97
CA GLN A 66 14.02 7.44 -2.52
C GLN A 66 13.09 8.10 -1.50
N ALA A 67 11.77 8.12 -1.74
CA ALA A 67 10.79 8.67 -0.81
C ALA A 67 10.80 7.95 0.54
N ILE A 68 11.00 6.63 0.56
CA ILE A 68 11.17 5.85 1.79
C ILE A 68 12.42 6.31 2.55
N LEU A 69 13.59 6.35 1.91
CA LEU A 69 14.83 6.75 2.58
C LEU A 69 14.77 8.20 3.08
N SER A 70 14.28 9.13 2.25
CA SER A 70 14.10 10.52 2.65
C SER A 70 13.08 10.67 3.79
N GLY A 71 11.99 9.90 3.78
CA GLY A 71 11.00 9.87 4.85
C GLY A 71 11.51 9.27 6.16
N LEU A 72 12.52 8.40 6.12
CA LEU A 72 13.24 7.89 7.28
C LEU A 72 14.35 8.84 7.77
N GLY A 73 14.66 9.88 6.98
CA GLY A 73 15.64 10.91 7.32
C GLY A 73 17.04 10.70 6.74
N TYR A 74 17.22 9.75 5.82
CA TYR A 74 18.48 9.58 5.13
C TYR A 74 18.70 10.73 4.14
N ALA A 75 19.86 11.38 4.24
CA ALA A 75 20.22 12.51 3.39
C ALA A 75 20.91 12.07 2.08
N GLY A 76 20.53 12.70 0.97
CA GLY A 76 21.18 12.55 -0.34
C GLY A 76 20.36 11.78 -1.39
N GLU A 77 20.89 11.72 -2.61
CA GLU A 77 20.33 10.97 -3.74
C GLU A 77 20.86 9.53 -3.68
N HIS A 78 20.00 8.59 -3.30
CA HIS A 78 20.34 7.18 -3.14
C HIS A 78 20.14 6.37 -4.41
N PHE A 79 19.16 6.75 -5.25
CA PHE A 79 18.78 5.98 -6.43
C PHE A 79 18.80 6.87 -7.66
N LYS A 80 19.43 6.39 -8.73
CA LYS A 80 19.51 7.13 -9.99
C LYS A 80 19.53 6.19 -11.19
N LEU A 81 18.72 6.54 -12.18
CA LEU A 81 18.78 5.91 -13.50
C LEU A 81 19.74 6.69 -14.38
N LEU A 82 20.75 6.02 -14.94
CA LEU A 82 21.71 6.60 -15.88
C LEU A 82 21.42 6.04 -17.26
N GLN A 83 21.12 6.90 -18.23
CA GLN A 83 20.93 6.48 -19.62
C GLN A 83 22.16 6.87 -20.43
N VAL A 84 22.79 5.88 -21.07
CA VAL A 84 24.00 6.05 -21.86
C VAL A 84 23.80 5.35 -23.20
N ARG A 85 23.84 6.13 -24.27
CA ARG A 85 23.61 5.66 -25.64
C ARG A 85 24.92 5.40 -26.34
N ASP A 86 25.86 6.33 -26.18
CA ASP A 86 27.16 6.28 -26.83
C ASP A 86 28.19 7.13 -26.09
N ALA A 87 29.37 7.27 -26.70
CA ALA A 87 30.51 7.98 -26.12
C ALA A 87 30.22 9.45 -25.74
N ARG A 88 29.19 10.08 -26.31
CA ARG A 88 28.80 11.47 -25.99
C ARG A 88 28.23 11.61 -24.58
N ASP A 89 27.72 10.53 -24.00
CA ASP A 89 27.13 10.52 -22.66
C ASP A 89 28.17 10.24 -21.56
N LEU A 90 29.40 9.86 -21.93
CA LEU A 90 30.47 9.54 -20.98
C LEU A 90 30.77 10.67 -19.98
N PRO A 91 30.77 11.97 -20.35
CA PRO A 91 30.97 13.04 -19.38
C PRO A 91 29.81 13.16 -18.36
N ALA A 92 28.59 12.79 -18.74
CA ALA A 92 27.45 12.77 -17.82
C ALA A 92 27.52 11.56 -16.87
N LEU A 93 27.88 10.39 -17.40
CA LEU A 93 28.15 9.18 -16.61
C LEU A 93 29.27 9.43 -15.59
N ASP A 94 30.41 9.98 -16.02
CA ASP A 94 31.56 10.27 -15.16
C ASP A 94 31.15 11.21 -14.02
N ARG A 95 30.47 12.34 -14.32
CA ARG A 95 29.96 13.25 -13.29
C ARG A 95 29.00 12.58 -12.31
N ALA A 96 28.12 11.70 -12.78
CA ALA A 96 27.21 10.98 -11.90
C ALA A 96 27.95 10.02 -10.95
N LEU A 97 28.99 9.34 -11.44
CA LEU A 97 29.83 8.48 -10.61
C LEU A 97 30.70 9.29 -9.62
N GLN A 98 31.03 10.55 -9.93
CA GLN A 98 31.75 11.44 -9.01
C GLN A 98 30.85 12.13 -7.97
N ALA A 99 29.52 11.93 -8.01
CA ALA A 99 28.60 12.55 -7.05
C ALA A 99 28.95 12.16 -5.60
N ALA A 100 28.78 13.10 -4.67
CA ALA A 100 29.03 12.85 -3.25
C ALA A 100 28.13 11.69 -2.75
N PRO A 101 28.67 10.78 -1.91
CA PRO A 101 27.90 9.68 -1.37
C PRO A 101 26.73 10.18 -0.51
N ALA A 102 25.56 9.57 -0.68
CA ALA A 102 24.43 9.76 0.20
C ALA A 102 24.65 9.04 1.56
N GLN A 103 23.79 9.30 2.53
CA GLN A 103 23.93 8.81 3.89
C GLN A 103 23.59 7.32 4.01
N ALA A 104 24.59 6.47 4.21
CA ALA A 104 24.38 5.05 4.53
C ALA A 104 23.86 4.86 5.98
N PRO A 105 23.19 3.73 6.28
CA PRO A 105 22.87 3.37 7.67
C PRO A 105 24.13 3.22 8.51
N ALA A 106 24.05 3.64 9.78
CA ALA A 106 25.19 3.60 10.71
C ALA A 106 25.67 2.17 11.01
N LYS A 107 24.76 1.20 10.96
CA LYS A 107 25.05 -0.23 11.07
C LYS A 107 24.54 -0.94 9.82
N HIS A 108 25.39 -1.77 9.23
CA HIS A 108 24.99 -2.62 8.12
C HIS A 108 24.05 -3.73 8.60
N ALA A 109 23.19 -4.20 7.71
CA ALA A 109 22.32 -5.34 7.94
C ALA A 109 23.11 -6.66 8.00
N SER A 110 22.51 -7.65 8.65
CA SER A 110 23.02 -9.02 8.74
C SER A 110 21.95 -10.08 8.47
N PHE A 111 20.76 -9.68 8.01
CA PHE A 111 19.70 -10.61 7.67
C PHE A 111 20.08 -11.48 6.47
N ALA A 112 19.41 -12.62 6.26
CA ALA A 112 19.57 -13.42 5.06
C ALA A 112 18.55 -12.98 3.99
N VAL A 113 19.00 -12.75 2.76
CA VAL A 113 18.11 -12.49 1.62
C VAL A 113 17.21 -13.71 1.38
N GLN A 114 15.93 -13.46 1.17
CA GLN A 114 14.92 -14.51 0.97
C GLN A 114 14.61 -14.69 -0.52
N ALA A 115 14.14 -15.88 -0.89
CA ALA A 115 13.68 -16.15 -2.25
C ALA A 115 12.43 -15.34 -2.62
N ASP A 116 11.56 -15.08 -1.65
CA ASP A 116 10.40 -14.21 -1.83
C ASP A 116 10.79 -12.73 -1.77
N LYS A 117 10.45 -11.98 -2.82
CA LYS A 117 10.79 -10.55 -2.95
C LYS A 117 10.18 -9.71 -1.83
N ARG A 118 8.94 -10.01 -1.42
CA ARG A 118 8.27 -9.24 -0.37
C ARG A 118 8.93 -9.49 0.98
N ALA A 119 9.29 -10.74 1.30
CA ALA A 119 10.02 -11.06 2.53
C ALA A 119 11.37 -10.32 2.61
N THR A 120 12.13 -10.29 1.51
CA THR A 120 13.39 -9.53 1.43
C THR A 120 13.18 -8.02 1.62
N LEU A 121 12.20 -7.44 0.93
CA LEU A 121 11.86 -6.03 1.08
C LEU A 121 11.50 -5.68 2.53
N GLU A 122 10.75 -6.55 3.20
CA GLU A 122 10.34 -6.33 4.60
C GLU A 122 11.53 -6.37 5.57
N LEU A 123 12.50 -7.27 5.36
CA LEU A 123 13.74 -7.30 6.15
C LEU A 123 14.56 -6.02 5.95
N ALA A 124 14.66 -5.53 4.70
CA ALA A 124 15.34 -4.29 4.39
C ALA A 124 14.66 -3.08 5.05
N LEU A 125 13.32 -2.99 4.96
CA LEU A 125 12.55 -1.92 5.59
C LEU A 125 12.69 -1.95 7.11
N ASP A 126 12.54 -3.11 7.75
CA ASP A 126 12.69 -3.25 9.21
C ASP A 126 14.08 -2.78 9.67
N HIS A 127 15.15 -3.14 8.94
CA HIS A 127 16.51 -2.69 9.24
C HIS A 127 16.69 -1.17 9.07
N LEU A 128 16.26 -0.63 7.93
CA LEU A 128 16.38 0.80 7.63
C LEU A 128 15.56 1.65 8.61
N MET A 129 14.37 1.19 9.00
CA MET A 129 13.56 1.84 10.03
C MET A 129 14.26 1.83 11.39
N ALA A 130 14.90 0.72 11.78
CA ALA A 130 15.66 0.63 13.02
C ALA A 130 16.93 1.49 13.03
N GLN A 131 17.50 1.76 11.85
CA GLN A 131 18.68 2.63 11.68
C GLN A 131 18.31 4.06 11.24
N ALA A 132 17.02 4.41 11.22
CA ALA A 132 16.52 5.66 10.66
C ALA A 132 17.09 6.88 11.42
N PRO A 133 17.70 7.86 10.71
CA PRO A 133 18.21 9.07 11.34
C PRO A 133 17.15 9.86 12.12
N LEU A 134 15.92 9.94 11.61
CA LEU A 134 14.83 10.65 12.29
C LEU A 134 14.41 9.96 13.61
N ALA A 135 14.41 8.63 13.67
CA ALA A 135 14.11 7.89 14.90
C ALA A 135 15.20 8.14 15.97
N ASN A 136 16.46 8.19 15.53
CA ASN A 136 17.61 8.41 16.40
C ASN A 136 17.76 9.87 16.88
N ALA A 137 17.14 10.84 16.19
CA ALA A 137 17.09 12.24 16.61
C ALA A 137 16.05 12.49 17.72
N THR A 138 14.98 11.70 17.79
CA THR A 138 13.85 11.84 18.74
C THR A 138 13.92 10.93 19.97
N ALA A 139 14.97 10.11 20.14
CA ALA A 139 15.15 9.35 21.38
C ALA A 139 15.25 10.35 22.57
N PRO A 140 14.38 10.25 23.59
CA PRO A 140 14.44 11.17 24.72
C PRO A 140 15.77 10.96 25.44
N ARG A 141 16.65 11.97 25.38
CA ARG A 141 17.66 12.17 26.43
C ARG A 141 16.88 12.20 27.73
N GLN A 142 17.04 11.17 28.56
CA GLN A 142 16.36 11.04 29.83
C GLN A 142 16.37 12.37 30.57
N SER A 143 15.15 12.78 30.88
CA SER A 143 14.72 14.02 31.51
C SER A 143 15.63 14.51 32.64
N LEU A 144 16.15 15.73 32.48
CA LEU A 144 16.07 16.74 33.54
C LEU A 144 14.60 17.19 33.61
N LEU A 145 13.80 16.44 34.37
CA LEU A 145 12.41 16.76 34.68
C LEU A 145 12.39 17.79 35.81
N SER A 146 12.26 19.06 35.45
CA SER A 146 11.71 20.08 36.34
C SER A 146 11.30 21.32 35.56
N GLY A 147 10.00 21.59 35.53
CA GLY A 147 9.52 22.97 35.35
C GLY A 147 8.43 23.18 34.30
N LEU A 148 7.20 23.37 34.81
CA LEU A 148 6.24 24.40 34.39
C LEU A 148 5.38 24.06 33.15
N THR A 149 4.17 23.53 33.33
CA THR A 149 2.87 24.21 33.58
C THR A 149 2.36 25.13 32.46
N ASN A 150 1.26 24.67 31.84
CA ASN A 150 0.10 25.40 31.29
C ASN A 150 0.29 26.52 30.25
N ARG A 151 -0.35 26.35 29.08
CA ARG A 151 -1.39 27.28 28.55
C ARG A 151 -2.05 26.76 27.26
N MET A 152 -3.38 26.88 27.23
CA MET A 152 -4.25 26.75 26.05
C MET A 152 -4.21 28.02 25.20
N ALA A 153 -4.33 27.90 23.87
CA ALA A 153 -5.24 28.65 22.97
C ALA A 153 -4.73 28.71 21.51
N GLY A 154 -5.64 28.52 20.55
CA GLY A 154 -5.59 29.16 19.21
C GLY A 154 -5.25 28.26 18.02
N ALA A 155 -6.23 28.09 17.13
CA ALA A 155 -6.07 27.71 15.71
C ALA A 155 -6.26 28.97 14.83
N PRO A 156 -6.19 28.91 13.49
CA PRO A 156 -5.23 28.27 12.58
C PRO A 156 -4.69 29.27 11.51
N GLN A 157 -3.54 29.04 10.88
CA GLN A 157 -3.24 29.53 9.51
C GLN A 157 -2.25 28.62 8.77
N ALA A 158 -2.43 28.60 7.45
CA ALA A 158 -1.82 27.71 6.45
C ALA A 158 -0.42 28.14 5.99
N GLU A 159 0.19 27.23 5.22
CA GLU A 159 1.41 27.35 4.38
C GLU A 159 2.77 27.04 5.04
N SER A 160 3.27 25.82 4.83
CA SER A 160 4.65 25.55 4.38
C SER A 160 4.85 24.06 4.10
N ALA A 161 5.53 23.77 2.99
CA ALA A 161 6.00 22.46 2.60
C ALA A 161 6.82 21.75 3.71
N GLY A 162 6.62 20.44 3.83
CA GLY A 162 7.57 19.54 4.48
C GLY A 162 7.71 19.72 5.99
N THR A 163 6.65 19.53 6.75
CA THR A 163 6.72 19.55 8.22
C THR A 163 6.15 18.27 8.80
N ALA A 164 7.06 17.43 9.31
CA ALA A 164 6.85 16.27 10.15
C ALA A 164 5.92 15.18 9.58
N ALA A 165 6.42 13.95 9.54
CA ALA A 165 5.58 12.77 9.53
C ALA A 165 4.45 12.95 10.57
N GLU A 166 3.20 13.15 10.11
CA GLU A 166 2.02 13.00 10.96
C GLU A 166 2.08 11.56 11.50
N ALA A 167 2.54 11.44 12.75
CA ALA A 167 2.61 10.24 13.56
C ALA A 167 2.95 8.94 12.80
N GLY A 168 4.16 8.86 12.24
CA GLY A 168 4.74 7.58 11.77
C GLY A 168 4.23 7.08 10.42
N VAL A 169 3.92 7.95 9.47
CA VAL A 169 3.57 7.58 8.09
C VAL A 169 4.45 8.33 7.09
N ILE A 170 4.95 7.63 6.07
CA ILE A 170 5.66 8.19 4.91
C ILE A 170 4.72 8.14 3.70
N THR A 171 4.44 9.28 3.07
CA THR A 171 3.68 9.34 1.82
C THR A 171 4.56 8.87 0.65
N LEU A 172 4.02 8.02 -0.22
CA LEU A 172 4.76 7.48 -1.36
C LEU A 172 4.21 8.02 -2.69
N PRO A 173 5.04 8.08 -3.75
CA PRO A 173 4.57 8.40 -5.09
C PRO A 173 3.43 7.48 -5.54
N ALA A 174 2.40 8.03 -6.19
CA ALA A 174 1.25 7.22 -6.59
C ALA A 174 1.57 6.16 -7.66
N LYS A 175 2.55 6.45 -8.52
CA LYS A 175 3.04 5.51 -9.52
C LYS A 175 4.19 4.69 -8.95
N GLY A 176 4.27 3.43 -9.35
CA GLY A 176 5.34 2.51 -8.93
C GLY A 176 5.28 2.00 -7.49
N SER A 177 4.41 2.54 -6.61
CA SER A 177 4.36 2.14 -5.19
C SER A 177 3.84 0.72 -4.99
N PRO A 178 4.65 -0.20 -4.40
CA PRO A 178 4.20 -1.54 -4.04
C PRO A 178 3.75 -1.61 -2.56
N LEU A 179 3.47 -0.46 -1.96
CA LEU A 179 3.27 -0.24 -0.54
C LEU A 179 2.17 0.81 -0.35
N GLY A 180 1.23 0.56 0.55
CA GLY A 180 0.20 1.53 0.86
C GLY A 180 -0.96 0.96 1.64
N ALA A 181 -1.86 1.86 2.02
CA ALA A 181 -3.13 1.57 2.67
C ALA A 181 -4.31 1.74 1.71
N LEU A 182 -5.51 1.64 2.27
CA LEU A 182 -6.76 1.89 1.58
C LEU A 182 -7.55 2.94 2.36
N ALA A 183 -8.05 3.94 1.64
CA ALA A 183 -9.13 4.79 2.11
C ALA A 183 -10.46 4.08 1.88
N ILE A 184 -11.36 4.16 2.85
CA ILE A 184 -12.72 3.62 2.77
C ILE A 184 -13.74 4.70 3.09
N ASN A 185 -14.71 4.88 2.20
CA ASN A 185 -15.93 5.62 2.48
C ASN A 185 -16.88 4.69 3.26
N LYS A 186 -17.04 4.93 4.56
CA LYS A 186 -17.84 4.06 5.45
C LYS A 186 -19.33 4.21 5.20
N GLU A 187 -19.75 5.35 4.64
CA GLU A 187 -21.12 5.68 4.28
C GLU A 187 -21.58 4.84 3.08
N ALA A 188 -20.76 4.75 2.04
CA ALA A 188 -21.02 4.00 0.81
C ALA A 188 -20.74 2.49 0.93
N CYS A 189 -19.78 2.08 1.78
CA CYS A 189 -19.41 0.67 1.89
C CYS A 189 -20.55 -0.18 2.50
N THR A 190 -21.04 -1.15 1.72
CA THR A 190 -22.07 -2.12 2.15
C THR A 190 -21.51 -3.36 2.83
N LEU A 191 -20.18 -3.49 2.98
CA LEU A 191 -19.50 -4.69 3.47
C LEU A 191 -19.90 -5.98 2.72
N CYS A 192 -20.03 -5.90 1.39
CA CYS A 192 -20.29 -7.07 0.53
C CYS A 192 -19.11 -8.06 0.40
N LEU A 193 -17.93 -7.66 0.91
CA LEU A 193 -16.68 -8.44 0.90
C LEU A 193 -16.12 -8.82 -0.48
N SER A 194 -16.63 -8.27 -1.59
CA SER A 194 -16.05 -8.49 -2.94
C SER A 194 -14.55 -8.15 -2.99
N CYS A 195 -14.13 -7.11 -2.26
CA CYS A 195 -12.74 -6.71 -2.15
C CYS A 195 -11.85 -7.73 -1.43
N VAL A 196 -12.39 -8.53 -0.50
CA VAL A 196 -11.66 -9.61 0.17
C VAL A 196 -11.37 -10.73 -0.83
N SER A 197 -12.40 -11.16 -1.57
CA SER A 197 -12.25 -12.21 -2.60
C SER A 197 -11.32 -11.79 -3.75
N ALA A 198 -11.27 -10.50 -4.07
CA ALA A 198 -10.43 -9.97 -5.16
C ALA A 198 -8.98 -9.69 -4.75
N CYS A 199 -8.59 -9.85 -3.47
CA CYS A 199 -7.25 -9.49 -3.00
C CYS A 199 -6.28 -10.68 -3.13
N PRO A 200 -5.36 -10.70 -4.13
CA PRO A 200 -4.44 -11.84 -4.31
C PRO A 200 -3.36 -11.90 -3.22
N ALA A 201 -3.10 -10.77 -2.54
CA ALA A 201 -2.06 -10.67 -1.53
C ALA A 201 -2.59 -10.91 -0.10
N SER A 202 -3.88 -11.24 0.07
CA SER A 202 -4.51 -11.42 1.38
C SER A 202 -4.27 -10.22 2.32
N ALA A 203 -4.30 -9.02 1.75
CA ALA A 203 -4.21 -7.76 2.50
C ALA A 203 -5.56 -7.36 3.09
N LEU A 204 -6.66 -7.86 2.54
CA LEU A 204 -8.02 -7.69 3.06
C LEU A 204 -8.53 -9.02 3.57
N ALA A 205 -9.23 -9.00 4.70
CA ALA A 205 -9.83 -10.18 5.31
C ALA A 205 -11.19 -9.84 5.91
N ASP A 206 -12.06 -10.84 5.98
CA ASP A 206 -13.33 -10.75 6.69
C ASP A 206 -13.14 -11.08 8.19
N ASN A 207 -14.27 -11.23 8.89
CA ASN A 207 -14.35 -11.77 10.24
C ASN A 207 -15.58 -12.70 10.33
N ALA A 208 -15.36 -13.94 10.76
CA ALA A 208 -16.42 -14.95 10.86
C ALA A 208 -17.49 -14.62 11.91
N GLN A 209 -17.16 -13.82 12.92
CA GLN A 209 -18.05 -13.54 14.06
C GLN A 209 -18.83 -12.23 13.93
N ALA A 210 -18.36 -11.30 13.09
CA ALA A 210 -19.00 -10.02 12.90
C ALA A 210 -18.72 -9.48 11.49
N PRO A 211 -19.66 -8.78 10.85
CA PRO A 211 -19.42 -8.18 9.54
C PRO A 211 -18.42 -7.02 9.69
N GLN A 212 -17.14 -7.35 9.47
CA GLN A 212 -16.00 -6.45 9.50
C GLN A 212 -15.15 -6.64 8.26
N LEU A 213 -14.59 -5.53 7.77
CA LEU A 213 -13.51 -5.54 6.80
C LEU A 213 -12.21 -5.22 7.53
N ARG A 214 -11.26 -6.15 7.51
CA ARG A 214 -9.93 -5.99 8.12
C ARG A 214 -8.86 -5.83 7.06
N PHE A 215 -7.78 -5.15 7.41
CA PHE A 215 -6.68 -4.84 6.51
C PHE A 215 -5.32 -5.02 7.17
N ILE A 216 -4.38 -5.63 6.45
CA ILE A 216 -2.97 -5.79 6.84
C ILE A 216 -2.13 -5.02 5.84
N GLU A 217 -1.58 -3.87 6.25
CA GLU A 217 -0.84 -2.96 5.37
C GLU A 217 0.44 -3.61 4.82
N LYS A 218 1.12 -4.44 5.62
CA LYS A 218 2.29 -5.24 5.20
C LYS A 218 2.04 -6.12 3.98
N ASN A 219 0.81 -6.56 3.75
CA ASN A 219 0.49 -7.45 2.63
C ASN A 219 0.11 -6.67 1.37
N CYS A 220 -0.28 -5.41 1.49
CA CYS A 220 -0.79 -4.65 0.35
C CYS A 220 0.32 -4.36 -0.68
N VAL A 221 0.01 -4.62 -1.95
CA VAL A 221 0.87 -4.36 -3.12
C VAL A 221 0.31 -3.26 -4.04
N GLN A 222 -0.73 -2.54 -3.59
CA GLN A 222 -1.36 -1.42 -4.32
C GLN A 222 -1.83 -1.77 -5.75
N CYS A 223 -2.22 -3.02 -6.02
CA CYS A 223 -2.64 -3.46 -7.36
C CYS A 223 -4.00 -2.90 -7.84
N GLY A 224 -4.78 -2.26 -6.96
CA GLY A 224 -6.06 -1.65 -7.32
C GLY A 224 -7.24 -2.60 -7.56
N LEU A 225 -7.05 -3.93 -7.53
CA LEU A 225 -8.14 -4.90 -7.76
C LEU A 225 -9.33 -4.70 -6.81
N CYS A 226 -9.07 -4.41 -5.54
CA CYS A 226 -10.11 -4.12 -4.55
C CYS A 226 -10.95 -2.88 -4.89
N VAL A 227 -10.33 -1.84 -5.49
CA VAL A 227 -11.01 -0.63 -5.93
C VAL A 227 -11.85 -0.94 -7.16
N ALA A 228 -11.28 -1.65 -8.14
CA ALA A 228 -11.97 -2.01 -9.39
C ALA A 228 -13.19 -2.91 -9.17
N THR A 229 -13.11 -3.85 -8.22
CA THR A 229 -14.21 -4.79 -7.94
C THR A 229 -15.31 -4.20 -7.03
N CYS A 230 -15.09 -3.04 -6.40
CA CYS A 230 -16.03 -2.50 -5.42
C CYS A 230 -17.30 -1.97 -6.13
N PRO A 231 -18.48 -2.60 -5.93
CA PRO A 231 -19.69 -2.17 -6.62
C PRO A 231 -20.17 -0.79 -6.18
N GLU A 232 -19.86 -0.40 -4.94
CA GLU A 232 -20.23 0.88 -4.34
C GLU A 232 -19.17 1.98 -4.52
N LYS A 233 -18.05 1.68 -5.21
CA LYS A 233 -16.91 2.61 -5.39
C LYS A 233 -16.41 3.24 -4.07
N ALA A 234 -16.45 2.46 -2.99
CA ALA A 234 -16.18 2.95 -1.64
C ALA A 234 -14.68 2.90 -1.24
N LEU A 235 -13.79 2.44 -2.13
CA LEU A 235 -12.38 2.23 -1.84
C LEU A 235 -11.49 3.14 -2.69
N SER A 236 -10.35 3.56 -2.15
CA SER A 236 -9.31 4.28 -2.87
C SER A 236 -7.92 3.87 -2.37
N LEU A 237 -6.95 3.83 -3.29
CA LEU A 237 -5.56 3.52 -2.96
C LEU A 237 -4.91 4.70 -2.21
N LEU A 238 -4.16 4.41 -1.15
CA LEU A 238 -3.35 5.37 -0.42
C LEU A 238 -1.88 4.91 -0.40
N PRO A 239 -1.09 5.30 -1.40
CA PRO A 239 0.34 5.00 -1.48
C PRO A 239 1.09 5.61 -0.29
N ARG A 240 1.52 4.76 0.64
CA ARG A 240 2.17 5.16 1.88
C ARG A 240 2.95 4.01 2.52
N LEU A 241 3.77 4.32 3.52
CA LEU A 241 4.41 3.36 4.40
C LEU A 241 4.18 3.78 5.86
N SER A 242 3.41 3.00 6.61
CA SER A 242 3.31 3.11 8.06
C SER A 242 4.59 2.59 8.72
N LEU A 243 5.13 3.37 9.64
CA LEU A 243 6.29 3.05 10.47
C LEU A 243 5.88 2.36 11.78
N LEU A 244 4.57 2.21 12.02
CA LEU A 244 4.04 1.65 13.25
C LEU A 244 3.94 0.11 13.18
N PRO A 245 4.12 -0.62 14.31
CA PRO A 245 4.03 -2.09 14.35
C PRO A 245 2.71 -2.65 13.81
N GLN A 246 1.61 -1.90 13.96
CA GLN A 246 0.27 -2.26 13.49
C GLN A 246 0.21 -2.49 11.97
N ARG A 247 1.22 -2.06 11.20
CA ARG A 247 1.37 -2.41 9.78
C ARG A 247 1.31 -3.92 9.54
N LYS A 248 1.78 -4.72 10.50
CA LYS A 248 1.84 -6.20 10.43
C LYS A 248 0.57 -6.86 10.99
N GLU A 249 -0.36 -6.09 11.53
CA GLU A 249 -1.57 -6.58 12.21
C GLU A 249 -2.82 -6.35 11.36
N ALA A 250 -3.86 -7.14 11.62
CA ALA A 250 -5.16 -6.96 10.97
C ALA A 250 -5.95 -5.85 11.67
N VAL A 251 -6.04 -4.68 11.04
CA VAL A 251 -6.80 -3.52 11.55
C VAL A 251 -8.19 -3.48 10.92
N VAL A 252 -9.22 -3.21 11.73
CA VAL A 252 -10.60 -3.06 11.23
C VAL A 252 -10.73 -1.74 10.47
N LEU A 253 -10.97 -1.80 9.16
CA LEU A 253 -11.24 -0.62 8.33
C LEU A 253 -12.69 -0.16 8.43
N ASN A 254 -13.62 -1.12 8.47
CA ASN A 254 -15.05 -0.84 8.59
C ASN A 254 -15.77 -2.00 9.30
N GLN A 255 -16.87 -1.66 9.98
CA GLN A 255 -17.73 -2.61 10.67
C GLN A 255 -19.19 -2.17 10.50
N MET A 256 -20.11 -3.12 10.47
CA MET A 256 -21.54 -2.84 10.38
C MET A 256 -22.33 -3.69 11.36
N GLN A 257 -23.59 -3.31 11.58
CA GLN A 257 -24.55 -4.18 12.23
C GLN A 257 -24.97 -5.31 11.26
N PRO A 258 -25.04 -6.57 11.73
CA PRO A 258 -25.64 -7.63 10.95
C PRO A 258 -27.16 -7.42 10.84
N PHE A 259 -27.72 -7.72 9.68
CA PHE A 259 -29.16 -7.81 9.48
C PHE A 259 -29.65 -9.18 9.94
N ALA A 260 -30.57 -9.18 10.90
CA ALA A 260 -31.16 -10.39 11.46
C ALA A 260 -32.39 -10.81 10.65
N CYS A 261 -32.54 -12.11 10.41
CA CYS A 261 -33.70 -12.68 9.76
C CYS A 261 -34.99 -12.30 10.52
N VAL A 262 -35.98 -11.73 9.81
CA VAL A 262 -37.28 -11.33 10.42
C VAL A 262 -38.09 -12.49 10.98
N ARG A 263 -37.77 -13.73 10.60
CA ARG A 263 -38.45 -14.95 11.06
C ARG A 263 -37.76 -15.65 12.23
N CYS A 264 -36.44 -15.80 12.19
CA CYS A 264 -35.68 -16.60 13.18
C CYS A 264 -34.58 -15.84 13.92
N GLY A 265 -34.33 -14.57 13.59
CA GLY A 265 -33.28 -13.76 14.22
C GLY A 265 -31.84 -14.07 13.78
N LYS A 266 -31.60 -15.14 12.99
CA LYS A 266 -30.25 -15.50 12.51
C LYS A 266 -29.64 -14.36 11.66
N PRO A 267 -28.40 -13.90 11.94
CA PRO A 267 -27.72 -12.92 11.11
C PRO A 267 -27.35 -13.55 9.76
N PHE A 268 -27.62 -12.85 8.65
CA PHE A 268 -27.33 -13.39 7.30
C PHE A 268 -26.83 -12.37 6.28
N GLY A 269 -26.88 -11.08 6.60
CA GLY A 269 -26.41 -10.02 5.73
C GLY A 269 -25.97 -8.81 6.53
N THR A 270 -25.56 -7.75 5.85
CA THR A 270 -25.21 -6.47 6.45
C THR A 270 -26.41 -5.52 6.34
N LEU A 271 -26.62 -4.65 7.34
CA LEU A 271 -27.75 -3.73 7.34
C LEU A 271 -27.85 -2.94 6.02
N LYS A 272 -26.78 -2.23 5.64
CA LYS A 272 -26.75 -1.44 4.39
C LYS A 272 -26.86 -2.30 3.14
N GLY A 273 -26.34 -3.53 3.16
CA GLY A 273 -26.45 -4.45 2.02
C GLY A 273 -27.91 -4.81 1.74
N ILE A 274 -28.66 -5.14 2.79
CA ILE A 274 -30.09 -5.43 2.68
C ILE A 274 -30.89 -4.18 2.30
N GLU A 275 -30.62 -3.03 2.93
CA GLU A 275 -31.29 -1.76 2.59
C GLU A 275 -31.04 -1.33 1.14
N ALA A 276 -29.80 -1.41 0.66
CA ALA A 276 -29.45 -1.07 -0.72
C ALA A 276 -30.12 -2.01 -1.73
N MET A 277 -30.20 -3.31 -1.42
CA MET A 277 -30.92 -4.28 -2.24
C MET A 277 -32.42 -3.99 -2.27
N LEU A 278 -33.05 -3.77 -1.11
CA LEU A 278 -34.49 -3.46 -1.03
C LEU A 278 -34.83 -2.18 -1.78
N GLY A 279 -34.02 -1.12 -1.63
CA GLY A 279 -34.21 0.13 -2.35
C GLY A 279 -34.14 -0.02 -3.88
N LYS A 280 -33.28 -0.91 -4.39
CA LYS A 280 -33.19 -1.21 -5.83
C LYS A 280 -34.37 -2.06 -6.35
N LEU A 281 -35.00 -2.88 -5.50
CA LEU A 281 -36.00 -3.86 -5.91
C LEU A 281 -37.46 -3.45 -5.63
N VAL A 282 -37.72 -2.48 -4.75
CA VAL A 282 -39.08 -2.12 -4.30
C VAL A 282 -40.04 -1.71 -5.44
N GLY A 283 -39.51 -1.19 -6.54
CA GLY A 283 -40.30 -0.78 -7.72
C GLY A 283 -40.59 -1.90 -8.73
N HIS A 284 -40.03 -3.10 -8.56
CA HIS A 284 -40.15 -4.18 -9.53
C HIS A 284 -41.34 -5.10 -9.20
N SER A 285 -42.17 -5.42 -10.19
CA SER A 285 -43.42 -6.19 -10.01
C SER A 285 -43.23 -7.54 -9.32
N MET A 286 -42.11 -8.22 -9.60
CA MET A 286 -41.77 -9.52 -8.98
C MET A 286 -41.45 -9.46 -7.48
N PHE A 287 -41.16 -8.29 -6.92
CA PHE A 287 -40.70 -8.13 -5.53
C PHE A 287 -41.69 -7.32 -4.68
N GLN A 288 -42.99 -7.55 -4.87
CA GLN A 288 -44.05 -6.91 -4.07
C GLN A 288 -44.67 -7.86 -3.04
N GLY A 289 -45.28 -7.29 -2.00
CA GLY A 289 -45.99 -8.05 -0.95
C GLY A 289 -45.07 -9.07 -0.24
N ALA A 290 -45.54 -10.32 -0.15
CA ALA A 290 -44.82 -11.41 0.52
C ALA A 290 -43.40 -11.65 -0.07
N ALA A 291 -43.20 -11.41 -1.37
CA ALA A 291 -41.89 -11.56 -2.00
C ALA A 291 -40.84 -10.57 -1.47
N LEU A 292 -41.25 -9.34 -1.11
CA LEU A 292 -40.35 -8.34 -0.53
C LEU A 292 -39.93 -8.74 0.88
N GLU A 293 -40.84 -9.26 1.69
CA GLU A 293 -40.54 -9.71 3.06
C GLU A 293 -39.58 -10.91 3.07
N ARG A 294 -39.67 -11.83 2.09
CA ARG A 294 -38.73 -12.94 1.93
C ARG A 294 -37.28 -12.50 1.71
N LEU A 295 -37.06 -11.33 1.14
CA LEU A 295 -35.72 -10.76 0.99
C LEU A 295 -35.06 -10.43 2.34
N LYS A 296 -35.87 -10.22 3.39
CA LYS A 296 -35.43 -9.97 4.77
C LYS A 296 -35.27 -11.26 5.60
N MET A 297 -35.47 -12.43 4.98
CA MET A 297 -35.27 -13.74 5.61
C MET A 297 -33.92 -14.36 5.22
N CYS A 298 -33.32 -15.14 6.15
CA CYS A 298 -32.15 -15.95 5.84
C CYS A 298 -32.49 -17.07 4.82
N GLY A 299 -31.46 -17.68 4.22
CA GLY A 299 -31.65 -18.73 3.20
C GLY A 299 -32.58 -19.85 3.66
N ASP A 300 -32.39 -20.34 4.89
CA ASP A 300 -33.21 -21.42 5.47
C ASP A 300 -34.68 -21.00 5.60
N CYS A 301 -34.93 -19.84 6.21
CA CYS A 301 -36.29 -19.32 6.42
C CYS A 301 -37.00 -18.96 5.11
N ARG A 302 -36.25 -18.50 4.11
CA ARG A 302 -36.76 -18.18 2.78
C ARG A 302 -37.25 -19.44 2.06
N VAL A 303 -36.47 -20.52 2.10
CA VAL A 303 -36.88 -21.81 1.52
C VAL A 303 -38.12 -22.34 2.22
N ILE A 304 -38.15 -22.34 3.55
CA ILE A 304 -39.34 -22.79 4.30
C ILE A 304 -40.56 -21.96 3.91
N ASP A 305 -40.44 -20.64 3.87
CA ASP A 305 -41.54 -19.74 3.53
C ASP A 305 -42.12 -20.02 2.13
N ILE A 306 -41.26 -20.15 1.12
CA ILE A 306 -41.63 -20.52 -0.27
C ILE A 306 -42.43 -21.82 -0.31
N TYR A 307 -41.96 -22.88 0.35
CA TYR A 307 -42.66 -24.17 0.35
C TYR A 307 -43.98 -24.16 1.14
N SER A 308 -44.07 -23.34 2.19
CA SER A 308 -45.26 -23.24 3.04
C SER A 308 -46.30 -22.24 2.56
N ALA A 309 -45.98 -21.44 1.54
CA ALA A 309 -46.88 -20.40 1.06
C ALA A 309 -47.99 -20.98 0.17
N ASP A 310 -49.24 -20.66 0.48
CA ASP A 310 -50.42 -21.11 -0.28
C ASP A 310 -50.65 -20.32 -1.57
N ASN A 311 -49.86 -19.26 -1.81
CA ASN A 311 -49.99 -18.37 -2.95
C ASN A 311 -48.94 -18.61 -4.05
N GLU A 312 -48.22 -19.73 -4.00
CA GLU A 312 -47.26 -20.13 -5.04
C GLU A 312 -47.73 -21.38 -5.78
N ILE A 313 -47.54 -21.38 -7.11
CA ILE A 313 -47.86 -22.54 -7.96
C ILE A 313 -46.78 -23.59 -7.72
N LYS A 314 -47.14 -24.73 -7.13
CA LYS A 314 -46.19 -25.82 -6.92
C LYS A 314 -46.05 -26.60 -8.22
N ILE A 315 -44.88 -27.22 -8.42
CA ILE A 315 -44.68 -28.12 -9.57
C ILE A 315 -45.74 -29.25 -9.61
N THR A 316 -46.26 -29.64 -8.44
CA THR A 316 -47.35 -30.61 -8.27
C THR A 316 -48.70 -30.10 -8.76
N ASP A 317 -48.86 -28.79 -8.90
CA ASP A 317 -50.12 -28.13 -9.26
C ASP A 317 -50.19 -27.83 -10.76
N LEU A 318 -49.07 -27.99 -11.48
CA LEU A 318 -49.01 -27.90 -12.94
C LEU A 318 -49.54 -29.20 -13.53
N LYS A 319 -50.67 -29.13 -14.27
CA LYS A 319 -51.15 -30.26 -15.07
C LYS A 319 -50.11 -30.61 -16.15
N PRO A 320 -49.86 -31.91 -16.41
CA PRO A 320 -48.89 -32.37 -17.41
C PRO A 320 -49.25 -31.93 -18.83
#